data_AF-A0A7S4CIK1-F1
#
_entry.id   AF-A0A7S4CIK1-F1
#
_cell.length_a   1.000
_cell.length_b   1.000
_cell.length_c   1.000
_cell.angle_alpha   90.00
_cell.angle_beta   90.00
_cell.angle_gamma   90.00
#
_symmetry.space_group_name_H-M   'P 1'
#
loop_
_entity.id
_entity.type
_entity.pdbx_description
1 polymer ?
#
loop_
_entity_poly.entity_id
_entity_poly.type
_entity_poly.pdbx_seq_one_letter_code
_entity_poly.pdbx_strand_id
1 'polypeptide(L)'
;MDMVVPGDPYHALIDAGALMAGASNAQVAEYLLGKLDRREFSGVVFFDPERSEWVVQDFNLYAMSTSKSPIAVHRCFAYYDEGRARGSDLRLRPDAVAVVTLGPRLNKDKLMQAAGRMRLLGKGQTLCFVGTAEVSQSI
;
A
#
# COMPACT_ATOMS: atom_id res chain seq x y z
N MET A 1 -14.93 4.70 4.49
CA MET A 1 -14.69 3.32 4.01
C MET A 1 -14.05 2.58 5.16
N ASP A 2 -14.85 1.90 5.98
CA ASP A 2 -14.37 1.22 7.17
C ASP A 2 -13.90 -0.18 6.78
N MET A 3 -12.60 -0.34 6.62
CA MET A 3 -11.98 -1.67 6.58
C MET A 3 -11.70 -2.10 8.01
N VAL A 4 -12.41 -3.13 8.49
CA VAL A 4 -12.04 -3.86 9.70
C VAL A 4 -11.57 -5.24 9.26
N VAL A 5 -10.34 -5.59 9.64
CA VAL A 5 -9.75 -6.89 9.33
C VAL A 5 -9.05 -7.39 10.61
N PRO A 6 -9.24 -8.64 11.04
CA PRO A 6 -8.65 -9.15 12.28
C PRO A 6 -7.18 -9.57 12.10
N GLY A 7 -6.35 -9.29 13.11
CA GLY A 7 -5.00 -9.87 13.29
C GLY A 7 -3.86 -9.07 12.64
N ASP A 8 -2.85 -8.74 13.47
CA ASP A 8 -1.60 -8.02 13.19
C ASP A 8 -1.68 -6.68 12.40
N PRO A 9 -0.74 -5.74 12.60
CA PRO A 9 -0.75 -4.50 11.82
C PRO A 9 -0.53 -4.80 10.33
N TYR A 10 -1.38 -4.27 9.46
CA TYR A 10 -1.11 -4.25 8.02
C TYR A 10 0.06 -3.33 7.72
N HIS A 11 0.84 -3.69 6.71
CA HIS A 11 2.07 -2.99 6.35
C HIS A 11 2.00 -2.36 4.96
N ALA A 12 1.03 -2.76 4.15
CA ALA A 12 0.81 -2.17 2.85
C ALA A 12 -0.66 -2.17 2.45
N LEU A 13 -1.03 -1.20 1.62
CA LEU A 13 -2.27 -1.15 0.85
C LEU A 13 -1.90 -1.19 -0.64
N ILE A 14 -2.45 -2.16 -1.34
CA ILE A 14 -2.31 -2.31 -2.79
C ILE A 14 -3.69 -2.06 -3.40
N ASP A 15 -3.87 -0.87 -3.97
CA ASP A 15 -5.14 -0.47 -4.57
C ASP A 15 -5.33 -1.05 -5.98
N ALA A 16 -5.56 -2.37 -6.06
CA ALA A 16 -5.79 -3.06 -7.33
C ALA A 16 -7.24 -2.90 -7.83
N GLY A 17 -8.19 -2.70 -6.93
CA GLY A 17 -9.61 -2.52 -7.21
C GLY A 17 -10.01 -1.10 -7.60
N ALA A 18 -9.05 -0.17 -7.66
CA ALA A 18 -9.27 1.26 -7.89
C ALA A 18 -10.26 1.90 -6.89
N LEU A 19 -10.21 1.46 -5.63
CA LEU A 19 -11.07 1.98 -4.56
C LEU A 19 -10.65 3.37 -4.10
N MET A 20 -9.39 3.76 -4.33
CA MET A 20 -8.86 5.09 -4.03
C MET A 20 -8.83 6.01 -5.26
N ALA A 21 -9.51 5.63 -6.35
CA ALA A 21 -9.56 6.44 -7.57
C ALA A 21 -10.09 7.85 -7.31
N GLY A 22 -9.43 8.85 -7.91
CA GLY A 22 -9.80 10.26 -7.76
C GLY A 22 -9.08 11.01 -6.64
N ALA A 23 -8.37 10.31 -5.74
CA ALA A 23 -7.43 10.91 -4.79
C ALA A 23 -5.99 10.83 -5.34
N SER A 24 -5.17 11.83 -5.04
CA SER A 24 -3.72 11.75 -5.27
C SER A 24 -3.07 10.80 -4.27
N ASN A 25 -1.92 10.22 -4.62
CA ASN A 25 -1.21 9.32 -3.70
C ASN A 25 -0.79 10.02 -2.40
N ALA A 26 -0.52 11.33 -2.45
CA ALA A 26 -0.26 12.14 -1.26
C ALA A 26 -1.50 12.28 -0.37
N GLN A 27 -2.69 12.49 -0.95
CA GLN A 27 -3.95 12.54 -0.20
C GLN A 27 -4.26 11.19 0.46
N VAL A 28 -4.02 10.08 -0.25
CA VAL A 28 -4.19 8.73 0.33
C VAL A 28 -3.16 8.49 1.44
N ALA A 29 -1.90 8.92 1.25
CA ALA A 29 -0.87 8.80 2.27
C ALA A 29 -1.20 9.60 3.54
N GLU A 30 -1.69 10.83 3.40
CA GLU A 30 -2.16 11.65 4.52
C GLU A 30 -3.34 10.98 5.25
N TYR A 31 -4.31 10.45 4.50
CA TYR A 31 -5.42 9.69 5.08
C TYR A 31 -4.92 8.47 5.87
N LEU A 32 -3.98 7.70 5.30
CA LEU A 32 -3.39 6.54 5.96
C LEU A 32 -2.62 6.93 7.22
N LEU A 33 -1.82 8.00 7.18
CA LEU A 33 -1.10 8.52 8.36
C LEU A 33 -2.05 8.82 9.53
N GLY A 34 -3.27 9.29 9.25
CA GLY A 34 -4.31 9.51 10.26
C GLY A 34 -4.85 8.22 10.93
N LYS A 35 -4.50 7.04 10.42
CA LYS A 35 -4.95 5.72 10.90
C LYS A 35 -3.84 4.84 11.49
N LEU A 36 -2.58 5.17 11.25
CA LEU A 36 -1.44 4.33 11.65
C LEU A 36 -1.01 4.57 13.10
N ASP A 37 -0.58 3.50 13.78
CA ASP A 37 0.10 3.60 15.07
C ASP A 37 1.54 4.11 14.87
N ARG A 38 1.86 5.26 15.48
CA ARG A 38 3.19 5.90 15.44
C ARG A 38 4.30 5.07 16.10
N ARG A 39 3.96 4.05 16.89
CA ARG A 39 4.95 3.11 17.47
C ARG A 39 5.43 2.11 16.42
N GLU A 40 4.54 1.70 15.54
CA GLU A 40 4.81 0.72 14.48
C GLU A 40 5.40 1.39 13.23
N PHE A 41 4.79 2.50 12.81
CA PHE A 41 5.14 3.18 11.57
C PHE A 41 5.78 4.54 11.83
N SER A 42 6.66 4.96 10.92
CA SER A 42 7.32 6.26 10.91
C SER A 42 6.86 7.14 9.75
N GLY A 43 6.11 6.58 8.80
CA GLY A 43 5.53 7.31 7.67
C GLY A 43 4.75 6.40 6.73
N VAL A 44 4.29 6.98 5.62
CA VAL A 44 3.75 6.25 4.47
C VAL A 44 4.70 6.41 3.29
N VAL A 45 4.99 5.31 2.60
CA VAL A 45 5.79 5.31 1.37
C VAL A 45 4.88 5.09 0.16
N PHE A 46 4.95 5.97 -0.83
CA PHE A 46 4.13 5.91 -2.04
C PHE A 46 4.90 6.41 -3.26
N PHE A 47 4.39 6.11 -4.46
CA PHE A 47 4.97 6.62 -5.69
C PHE A 47 4.40 8.00 -6.01
N ASP A 48 5.27 8.99 -6.16
CA ASP A 48 4.93 10.33 -6.61
C ASP A 48 5.06 10.38 -8.15
N PRO A 49 3.94 10.47 -8.89
CA PRO A 49 3.98 10.48 -10.35
C PRO A 49 4.53 11.77 -10.94
N GLU A 50 4.51 12.89 -10.22
CA GLU A 50 5.05 14.17 -10.69
C GLU A 50 6.58 14.16 -10.62
N ARG A 51 7.14 13.56 -9.56
CA ARG A 51 8.59 13.38 -9.38
C ARG A 51 9.14 12.11 -10.03
N SER A 52 8.25 11.21 -10.45
CA SER A 52 8.59 9.87 -10.93
C SER A 52 9.48 9.08 -9.96
N GLU A 53 9.25 9.21 -8.66
CA GLU A 53 10.05 8.56 -7.63
C GLU A 53 9.20 8.05 -6.47
N TRP A 54 9.81 7.21 -5.63
CA TRP A 54 9.21 6.82 -4.36
C TRP A 54 9.54 7.84 -3.28
N VAL A 55 8.52 8.29 -2.58
CA VAL A 55 8.62 9.27 -1.50
C VAL A 55 8.13 8.66 -0.19
N VAL A 56 8.74 9.10 0.91
CA VAL A 56 8.24 8.88 2.27
C VAL A 56 7.62 10.17 2.75
N GLN A 57 6.36 10.10 3.18
CA GLN A 57 5.67 11.16 3.89
C GLN A 57 5.57 10.80 5.37
N ASP A 58 6.13 11.65 6.23
CA ASP A 58 6.11 11.45 7.68
C ASP A 58 4.80 11.96 8.31
N PHE A 59 4.67 11.78 9.62
CA PHE A 59 3.50 12.24 10.38
C PHE A 59 3.38 13.77 10.52
N ASN A 60 4.38 14.54 10.10
CA ASN A 60 4.33 16.00 9.98
C ASN A 60 3.97 16.44 8.56
N LEU A 61 3.57 15.50 7.69
CA LEU A 61 3.23 15.70 6.28
C LEU A 61 4.41 16.16 5.41
N TYR A 62 5.65 15.99 5.89
CA TYR A 62 6.83 16.26 5.10
C TYR A 62 7.13 15.07 4.18
N ALA A 63 7.16 15.33 2.87
CA ALA A 63 7.41 14.32 1.84
C ALA A 63 8.79 14.46 1.19
N MET A 64 9.58 13.40 1.24
CA MET A 64 10.94 13.34 0.71
C MET A 64 11.19 12.05 -0.07
N SER A 65 12.02 12.12 -1.11
CA SER A 65 12.52 10.93 -1.82
C SER A 65 13.04 9.87 -0.84
N THR A 66 12.68 8.61 -1.07
CA THR A 66 13.19 7.45 -0.30
C THR A 66 14.71 7.39 -0.26
N SER A 67 15.40 7.90 -1.29
CA SER A 67 16.86 7.97 -1.35
C SER A 67 17.50 8.98 -0.39
N LYS A 68 16.72 9.96 0.09
CA LYS A 68 17.16 11.07 0.96
C LYS A 68 16.54 11.00 2.35
N SER A 69 15.43 10.27 2.50
CA SER A 69 14.70 10.17 3.76
C SER A 69 15.53 9.42 4.82
N PRO A 70 15.59 9.93 6.06
CA PRO A 70 16.18 9.19 7.17
C PRO A 70 15.29 8.01 7.62
N ILE A 71 14.04 7.94 7.15
CA ILE A 71 13.09 6.89 7.49
C ILE A 71 13.26 5.72 6.53
N ALA A 72 13.63 4.57 7.08
CA ALA A 72 13.76 3.33 6.31
C ALA A 72 12.39 2.83 5.82
N VAL A 73 12.32 2.31 4.59
CA VAL A 73 11.08 1.81 3.96
C VAL A 73 10.35 0.75 4.80
N HIS A 74 11.07 -0.14 5.49
CA HIS A 74 10.46 -1.17 6.35
C HIS A 74 9.79 -0.62 7.62
N ARG A 75 10.01 0.66 7.95
CA ARG A 75 9.31 1.42 9.00
C ARG A 75 8.13 2.22 8.44
N CYS A 76 7.87 2.17 7.13
CA CYS A 76 6.76 2.85 6.50
C CYS A 76 5.63 1.86 6.20
N PHE A 77 4.40 2.36 6.22
CA PHE A 77 3.29 1.69 5.56
C PHE A 77 3.37 1.97 4.06
N ALA A 78 3.32 0.94 3.22
CA ALA A 78 3.45 1.11 1.78
C ALA A 78 2.09 1.27 1.09
N TYR A 79 1.97 2.28 0.24
CA TYR A 79 0.80 2.46 -0.62
C TYR A 79 1.19 2.28 -2.09
N TYR A 80 0.52 1.35 -2.76
CA TYR A 80 0.66 1.07 -4.19
C TYR A 80 -0.64 1.42 -4.91
N ASP A 81 -0.59 2.36 -5.86
CA ASP A 81 -1.71 2.63 -6.77
C ASP A 81 -1.76 1.63 -7.95
N GLU A 82 -2.90 1.62 -8.66
CA GLU A 82 -3.09 0.76 -9.82
C GLU A 82 -2.13 1.14 -10.98
N GLY A 83 -1.14 0.28 -11.23
CA GLY A 83 -0.45 0.16 -12.52
C GLY A 83 0.70 1.12 -12.82
N ARG A 84 0.95 2.16 -12.01
CA ARG A 84 2.03 3.13 -12.29
C ARG A 84 3.29 2.97 -11.45
N ALA A 85 3.24 2.13 -10.41
CA ALA A 85 4.41 1.75 -9.61
C ALA A 85 5.38 0.80 -10.36
N ARG A 86 5.79 1.09 -11.60
CA ARG A 86 6.84 0.32 -12.27
C ARG A 86 8.21 0.69 -11.68
N GLY A 87 9.01 -0.32 -11.35
CA GLY A 87 10.46 -0.14 -11.23
C GLY A 87 11.07 0.14 -9.86
N SER A 88 10.36 0.02 -8.73
CA SER A 88 11.05 -0.07 -7.43
C SER A 88 10.70 -1.35 -6.69
N ASP A 89 11.77 -1.97 -6.19
CA ASP A 89 11.69 -3.05 -5.24
C ASP A 89 11.72 -2.44 -3.84
N LEU A 90 10.56 -1.98 -3.36
CA LEU A 90 10.45 -1.54 -1.96
C LEU A 90 10.80 -2.73 -1.07
N ARG A 91 11.85 -2.56 -0.26
CA ARG A 91 12.23 -3.55 0.76
C ARG A 91 11.30 -3.44 1.95
N LEU A 92 10.11 -4.03 1.80
CA LEU A 92 9.15 -4.21 2.89
C LEU A 92 9.71 -5.20 3.91
N ARG A 93 9.03 -5.29 5.06
CA ARG A 93 9.38 -6.27 6.09
C ARG A 93 9.21 -7.71 5.58
N PRO A 94 10.03 -8.67 6.04
CA PRO A 94 9.89 -10.08 5.66
C PRO A 94 8.56 -10.72 6.10
N ASP A 95 7.93 -10.18 7.14
CA ASP A 95 6.65 -10.61 7.73
C ASP A 95 5.48 -9.70 7.31
N ALA A 96 5.67 -8.82 6.32
CA ALA A 96 4.67 -7.83 5.95
C ALA A 96 3.36 -8.47 5.44
N VAL A 97 2.25 -7.98 5.99
CA VAL A 97 0.88 -8.30 5.54
C VAL A 97 0.36 -7.14 4.70
N ALA A 98 -0.04 -7.41 3.45
CA ALA A 98 -0.62 -6.39 2.59
C ALA A 98 -2.13 -6.57 2.41
N VAL A 99 -2.86 -5.46 2.50
CA VAL A 99 -4.27 -5.38 2.11
C VAL A 99 -4.34 -5.12 0.61
N VAL A 100 -5.07 -5.96 -0.12
CA VAL A 100 -5.28 -5.83 -1.56
C VAL A 100 -6.75 -5.51 -1.80
N THR A 101 -7.03 -4.37 -2.42
CA THR A 101 -8.40 -4.01 -2.78
C THR A 101 -8.86 -4.80 -4.00
N LEU A 102 -10.10 -5.28 -3.95
CA LEU A 102 -10.78 -5.96 -5.05
C LEU A 102 -11.89 -5.06 -5.59
N GLY A 103 -11.99 -4.98 -6.91
CA GLY A 103 -13.01 -4.19 -7.60
C GLY A 103 -13.62 -4.97 -8.77
N PRO A 104 -14.83 -4.61 -9.25
CA PRO A 104 -15.54 -5.37 -10.28
C PRO A 104 -14.80 -5.53 -11.61
N ARG A 105 -13.84 -4.64 -11.90
CA ARG A 105 -13.02 -4.65 -13.13
C ARG A 105 -11.63 -5.26 -12.93
N LEU A 106 -11.34 -5.79 -11.74
CA LEU A 106 -10.06 -6.43 -11.46
C LEU A 106 -10.01 -7.78 -12.18
N ASN A 107 -9.00 -7.96 -13.03
CA ASN A 107 -8.76 -9.24 -13.70
C ASN A 107 -7.59 -9.98 -13.05
N LYS A 108 -7.41 -11.26 -13.44
CA LYS A 108 -6.35 -12.13 -12.93
C LYS A 108 -4.96 -11.49 -13.04
N ASP A 109 -4.63 -10.88 -14.18
CA ASP A 109 -3.28 -10.34 -14.40
C ASP A 109 -2.96 -9.18 -13.48
N LYS A 110 -3.92 -8.26 -13.30
CA LYS A 110 -3.79 -7.14 -12.36
C LYS A 110 -3.67 -7.63 -10.91
N LEU A 111 -4.45 -8.63 -10.53
CA LEU A 111 -4.36 -9.25 -9.21
C LEU A 111 -2.99 -9.91 -8.99
N MET A 112 -2.47 -10.62 -9.98
CA MET A 112 -1.14 -11.23 -9.91
C MET A 112 -0.02 -10.18 -9.83
N GLN A 113 -0.16 -9.06 -10.55
CA GLN A 113 0.78 -7.93 -10.46
C GLN A 113 0.73 -7.25 -9.08
N ALA A 114 -0.46 -7.10 -8.51
CA ALA A 114 -0.66 -6.60 -7.15
C ALA A 114 0.01 -7.54 -6.12
N ALA A 115 -0.30 -8.83 -6.18
CA ALA A 115 0.32 -9.85 -5.32
C ALA A 115 1.86 -9.83 -5.43
N GLY A 116 2.40 -9.66 -6.64
CA GLY A 116 3.84 -9.60 -6.91
C GLY A 116 4.58 -8.41 -6.29
N ARG A 117 3.88 -7.44 -5.69
CA ARG A 117 4.50 -6.39 -4.85
C ARG A 117 5.05 -6.93 -3.54
N MET A 118 4.47 -8.03 -3.05
CA MET A 118 4.98 -8.77 -1.91
C MET A 118 6.01 -9.79 -2.41
N ARG A 119 7.29 -9.39 -2.46
CA ARG A 119 8.38 -10.22 -3.02
C ARG A 119 8.64 -11.52 -2.27
N LEU A 120 8.29 -11.57 -0.99
CA LEU A 120 8.43 -12.73 -0.13
C LEU A 120 7.06 -13.39 0.13
N LEU A 121 6.10 -13.23 -0.78
CA LEU A 121 4.78 -13.86 -0.68
C LEU A 121 4.92 -15.38 -0.53
N GLY A 122 4.30 -15.94 0.52
CA GLY A 122 4.41 -17.35 0.88
C GLY A 122 5.72 -17.73 1.59
N LYS A 123 6.59 -16.74 1.86
CA LYS A 123 7.85 -16.86 2.61
C LYS A 123 7.91 -15.86 3.77
N GLY A 124 6.78 -15.67 4.45
CA GLY A 124 6.60 -14.71 5.55
C GLY A 124 5.63 -13.59 5.20
N GLN A 125 5.68 -13.06 3.97
CA GLN A 125 4.69 -12.08 3.53
C GLN A 125 3.37 -12.74 3.13
N THR A 126 2.27 -12.08 3.44
CA THR A 126 0.92 -12.56 3.18
C THR A 126 0.02 -11.44 2.63
N LEU A 127 -1.13 -11.85 2.09
CA LEU A 127 -2.14 -10.94 1.54
C LEU A 127 -3.44 -11.11 2.31
N CYS A 128 -4.12 -10.00 2.55
CA CYS A 128 -5.53 -9.95 2.89
C CYS A 128 -6.27 -9.27 1.74
N PHE A 129 -7.41 -9.83 1.34
CA PHE A 129 -8.25 -9.26 0.29
C PHE A 129 -9.45 -8.55 0.89
N VAL A 130 -9.72 -7.35 0.40
CA VAL A 130 -10.87 -6.53 0.80
C VAL A 130 -11.60 -6.07 -0.45
N GLY A 131 -12.90 -6.24 -0.49
CA GLY A 131 -13.74 -5.81 -1.61
C GLY A 131 -14.91 -4.98 -1.13
N THR A 132 -15.61 -4.34 -2.06
CA THR A 132 -16.97 -3.86 -1.80
C THR A 132 -17.90 -5.06 -1.59
N ALA A 133 -19.08 -4.83 -1.01
CA ALA A 133 -20.07 -5.90 -0.78
C ALA A 133 -20.42 -6.68 -2.05
N GLU A 134 -20.44 -6.01 -3.20
CA GLU A 134 -20.70 -6.58 -4.53
C GLU A 134 -19.63 -7.60 -4.96
N VAL A 135 -18.36 -7.34 -4.64
CA VAL A 135 -17.24 -8.23 -4.98
C VAL A 135 -17.17 -9.42 -4.02
N SER A 136 -17.54 -9.21 -2.76
CA SER A 136 -17.57 -10.28 -1.74
C SER A 136 -18.61 -11.37 -2.01
N GLN A 137 -19.63 -11.08 -2.85
CA GLN A 137 -20.69 -12.02 -3.22
C GLN A 137 -20.40 -12.79 -4.52
N SER A 138 -19.31 -12.47 -5.23
CA SER A 138 -18.99 -13.02 -6.55
C SER A 138 -17.74 -13.92 -6.57
N ILE A 139 -17.19 -14.25 -5.39
CA ILE A 139 -16.02 -15.13 -5.19
C ILE A 139 -16.48 -16.40 -4.47
#